data_AF-A0AAJ1R9M4-F1
#
_entry.id   AF-A0AAJ1R9M4-F1
#
_cell.length_a   1.000
_cell.length_b   1.000
_cell.length_c   1.000
_cell.angle_alpha   90.00
_cell.angle_beta   90.00
_cell.angle_gamma   90.00
#
_symmetry.space_group_name_H-M   'P 1'
#
loop_
_entity.id
_entity.type
_entity.pdbx_description
1 polymer ?
#
loop_
_entity_poly.entity_id
_entity_poly.type
_entity_poly.pdbx_seq_one_letter_code
_entity_poly.pdbx_strand_id
1 'polypeptide(L)'
;MAENEALLIIDYTNDFVHDKGALTCGKPAQLLDGSIIDLASQVKADRGWVILPTDVHTPQDPYHPETKLFPPHNVRDSWGREFYGKVADWYEANKNDPKVYMYDKTRYSAFAGTDLDIRLRERKIDTLHLVGVCTDICVLHTAVDAYDLNYQTIIHKNAVAALTQAGQEWALAHFENVLGAAVL
;
A
#
# COMPACT_ATOMS: atom_id res chain seq x y z
N MET A 1 14.58 0.88 12.61
CA MET A 1 14.14 -0.27 11.80
C MET A 1 15.33 -1.18 11.54
N ALA A 2 15.14 -2.50 11.62
CA ALA A 2 16.21 -3.47 11.38
C ALA A 2 16.50 -3.68 9.88
N GLU A 3 17.67 -4.25 9.52
CA GLU A 3 18.08 -4.43 8.11
C GLU A 3 17.16 -5.37 7.30
N ASN A 4 16.35 -6.17 7.99
CA ASN A 4 15.39 -7.16 7.50
C ASN A 4 13.93 -6.64 7.44
N GLU A 5 13.73 -5.33 7.50
CA GLU A 5 12.42 -4.68 7.43
C GLU A 5 12.18 -3.94 6.10
N ALA A 6 10.93 -3.94 5.64
CA ALA A 6 10.48 -3.13 4.51
C ALA A 6 9.15 -2.43 4.80
N LEU A 7 8.99 -1.21 4.28
CA LEU A 7 7.73 -0.48 4.25
C LEU A 7 7.04 -0.66 2.89
N LEU A 8 5.78 -1.06 2.91
CA LEU A 8 4.90 -1.07 1.74
C LEU A 8 3.93 0.11 1.84
N ILE A 9 4.04 1.07 0.91
CA ILE A 9 3.07 2.16 0.73
C ILE A 9 2.08 1.74 -0.36
N ILE A 10 0.94 1.20 0.05
CA ILE A 10 0.00 0.52 -0.84
C ILE A 10 -1.00 1.53 -1.38
N ASP A 11 -1.03 1.69 -2.71
CA ASP A 11 -2.10 2.39 -3.44
C ASP A 11 -2.42 3.83 -2.97
N TYR A 12 -1.42 4.58 -2.49
CA TYR A 12 -1.65 5.95 -2.04
C TYR A 12 -1.67 6.97 -3.20
N THR A 13 -2.62 6.79 -4.12
CA THR A 13 -2.76 7.52 -5.39
C THR A 13 -3.90 8.55 -5.38
N ASN A 14 -3.90 9.45 -6.36
CA ASN A 14 -4.95 10.46 -6.49
C ASN A 14 -6.35 9.85 -6.63
N ASP A 15 -6.52 8.75 -7.36
CA ASP A 15 -7.82 8.11 -7.55
C ASP A 15 -8.41 7.56 -6.25
N PHE A 16 -7.56 7.15 -5.32
CA PHE A 16 -7.98 6.63 -4.02
C PHE A 16 -8.00 7.67 -2.90
N VAL A 17 -7.41 8.86 -3.08
CA VAL A 17 -7.24 9.83 -1.99
C VAL A 17 -7.80 11.22 -2.29
N HIS A 18 -7.62 11.74 -3.50
CA HIS A 18 -8.02 13.09 -3.84
C HIS A 18 -9.55 13.22 -3.86
N ASP A 19 -10.10 14.41 -3.57
CA ASP A 19 -11.54 14.70 -3.63
C ASP A 19 -12.17 14.47 -5.03
N LYS A 20 -11.32 14.38 -6.05
CA LYS A 20 -11.70 14.19 -7.46
C LYS A 20 -11.28 12.81 -7.97
N GLY A 21 -10.74 11.96 -7.09
CA GLY A 21 -10.30 10.62 -7.42
C GLY A 21 -11.49 9.74 -7.81
N ALA A 22 -11.30 8.88 -8.79
CA ALA A 22 -12.37 8.04 -9.33
C ALA A 22 -12.96 7.06 -8.30
N LEU A 23 -12.20 6.68 -7.27
CA LEU A 23 -12.60 5.72 -6.23
C LEU A 23 -12.10 6.11 -4.83
N THR A 24 -12.24 7.39 -4.48
CA THR A 24 -11.62 7.98 -3.29
C THR A 24 -12.13 7.39 -1.97
N CYS A 25 -11.22 6.98 -1.05
CA CYS A 25 -11.54 6.73 0.37
C CYS A 25 -11.69 8.09 1.15
N GLY A 26 -11.53 9.24 0.47
CA GLY A 26 -11.91 10.57 0.97
C GLY A 26 -11.04 11.11 2.11
N LYS A 27 -11.66 11.91 3.00
CA LYS A 27 -10.95 12.63 4.07
C LYS A 27 -10.09 11.72 4.98
N PRO A 28 -10.53 10.52 5.39
CA PRO A 28 -9.69 9.60 6.16
C PRO A 28 -8.35 9.29 5.47
N ALA A 29 -8.37 9.02 4.16
CA ALA A 29 -7.16 8.75 3.40
C ALA A 29 -6.26 9.98 3.30
N GLN A 30 -6.82 11.17 3.06
CA GLN A 30 -6.03 12.41 2.92
C GLN A 30 -5.23 12.77 4.18
N LEU A 31 -5.70 12.34 5.36
CA LEU A 31 -5.02 12.62 6.63
C LEU A 31 -3.77 11.76 6.85
N LEU A 32 -3.60 10.68 6.08
CA LEU A 32 -2.46 9.76 6.23
C LEU A 32 -1.16 10.36 5.70
N ASP A 33 -1.25 11.39 4.83
CA ASP A 33 -0.14 11.94 4.04
C ASP A 33 1.07 12.24 4.94
N GLY A 34 0.83 12.89 6.08
CA GLY A 34 1.83 13.21 7.12
C GLY A 34 2.51 12.00 7.77
N SER A 35 1.74 10.98 8.14
CA SER A 35 2.28 9.80 8.81
C SER A 35 3.03 8.89 7.84
N ILE A 36 2.58 8.81 6.57
CA ILE A 36 3.25 8.01 5.55
C ILE A 36 4.65 8.55 5.25
N ILE A 37 4.83 9.86 5.05
CA ILE A 37 6.17 10.39 4.73
C ILE A 37 7.11 10.37 5.94
N ASP A 38 6.60 10.53 7.16
CA ASP A 38 7.41 10.39 8.37
C ASP A 38 7.98 8.97 8.48
N LEU A 39 7.13 7.95 8.26
CA LEU A 39 7.55 6.55 8.22
C LEU A 39 8.53 6.29 7.08
N ALA A 40 8.21 6.69 5.85
CA ALA A 40 9.07 6.46 4.68
C ALA A 40 10.45 7.10 4.87
N SER A 41 10.50 8.31 5.41
CA SER A 41 11.76 9.01 5.70
C SER A 41 12.56 8.31 6.79
N GLN A 42 11.89 7.82 7.84
CA GLN A 42 12.53 7.06 8.91
C GLN A 42 13.10 5.74 8.40
N VAL A 43 12.31 4.96 7.63
CA VAL A 43 12.75 3.70 7.00
C VAL A 43 13.98 3.93 6.15
N LYS A 44 13.97 4.98 5.33
CA LYS A 44 15.09 5.34 4.46
C LYS A 44 16.33 5.75 5.28
N ALA A 45 16.16 6.55 6.33
CA ALA A 45 17.26 6.94 7.22
C ALA A 45 17.91 5.72 7.89
N ASP A 46 17.11 4.71 8.22
CA ASP A 46 17.55 3.43 8.75
C ASP A 46 18.11 2.48 7.67
N ARG A 47 18.20 2.93 6.42
CA ARG A 47 18.66 2.16 5.25
C ARG A 47 17.78 0.94 4.93
N GLY A 48 16.51 0.97 5.33
CA GLY A 48 15.50 -0.03 4.98
C GLY A 48 14.97 0.12 3.55
N TRP A 49 14.01 -0.73 3.20
CA TRP A 49 13.36 -0.71 1.88
C TRP A 49 12.02 0.02 1.93
N VAL A 50 11.78 0.93 0.98
CA VAL A 50 10.47 1.58 0.80
C VAL A 50 9.95 1.17 -0.57
N ILE A 51 8.88 0.39 -0.57
CA ILE A 51 8.32 -0.22 -1.77
C ILE A 51 6.91 0.32 -1.92
N LEU A 52 6.53 0.70 -3.14
CA LEU A 52 5.23 1.28 -3.44
C LEU A 52 4.47 0.38 -4.43
N PRO A 53 3.80 -0.68 -3.95
CA PRO A 53 2.90 -1.47 -4.79
C PRO A 53 1.73 -0.58 -5.22
N THR A 54 1.63 -0.31 -6.52
CA THR A 54 0.64 0.62 -7.08
C THR A 54 -0.21 -0.08 -8.10
N ASP A 55 -1.50 -0.08 -7.85
CA ASP A 55 -2.51 -0.62 -8.73
C ASP A 55 -2.41 -0.03 -10.15
N VAL A 56 -2.74 -0.86 -11.14
CA VAL A 56 -2.80 -0.46 -12.54
C VAL A 56 -3.92 -1.17 -13.26
N HIS A 57 -4.72 -0.40 -13.99
CA HIS A 57 -5.82 -0.94 -14.77
C HIS A 57 -5.77 -0.49 -16.22
N THR A 58 -6.24 -1.41 -17.08
CA THR A 58 -6.59 -1.10 -18.46
C THR A 58 -8.09 -0.85 -18.51
N PRO A 59 -8.54 0.35 -18.93
CA PRO A 59 -9.96 0.66 -19.02
C PRO A 59 -10.72 -0.36 -19.87
N GLN A 60 -11.90 -0.77 -19.39
CA GLN A 60 -12.81 -1.68 -20.09
C GLN A 60 -12.22 -3.06 -20.45
N ASP A 61 -11.17 -3.53 -19.76
CA ASP A 61 -10.71 -4.92 -19.91
C ASP A 61 -11.79 -5.89 -19.40
N PRO A 62 -12.44 -6.67 -20.28
CA PRO A 62 -13.56 -7.54 -19.89
C PRO A 62 -13.12 -8.76 -19.08
N TYR A 63 -11.82 -9.07 -19.07
CA TYR A 63 -11.25 -10.21 -18.33
C TYR A 63 -10.82 -9.83 -16.92
N HIS A 64 -10.58 -8.54 -16.66
CA HIS A 64 -10.24 -8.08 -15.33
C HIS A 64 -11.47 -8.14 -14.41
N PRO A 65 -11.38 -8.78 -13.23
CA PRO A 65 -12.54 -8.98 -12.36
C PRO A 65 -13.15 -7.65 -11.88
N GLU A 66 -12.31 -6.64 -11.68
CA GLU A 66 -12.70 -5.34 -11.11
C GLU A 66 -13.46 -4.44 -12.09
N THR A 67 -13.35 -4.67 -13.40
CA THR A 67 -14.04 -3.88 -14.44
C THR A 67 -15.56 -3.87 -14.26
N LYS A 68 -16.12 -4.89 -13.59
CA LYS A 68 -17.56 -5.02 -13.31
C LYS A 68 -17.98 -4.39 -11.98
N LEU A 69 -17.01 -4.12 -11.10
CA LEU A 69 -17.24 -3.73 -9.70
C LEU A 69 -17.04 -2.23 -9.50
N PHE A 70 -16.08 -1.65 -10.21
CA PHE A 70 -15.62 -0.29 -9.97
C PHE A 70 -15.55 0.53 -11.26
N PRO A 71 -15.68 1.87 -11.15
CA PRO A 71 -15.33 2.75 -12.26
C PRO A 71 -13.84 2.57 -12.64
N PRO A 72 -13.44 2.92 -13.88
CA PRO A 72 -12.03 2.97 -14.22
C PRO A 72 -11.26 3.88 -13.25
N HIS A 73 -10.17 3.36 -12.69
CA HIS A 73 -9.29 4.02 -11.73
C HIS A 73 -7.86 3.51 -11.92
N ASN A 74 -6.86 4.25 -11.41
CA ASN A 74 -5.43 3.96 -11.54
C ASN A 74 -5.03 3.54 -12.97
N VAL A 75 -5.58 4.23 -13.96
CA VAL A 75 -5.25 3.98 -15.35
C VAL A 75 -3.80 4.39 -15.58
N ARG A 76 -3.05 3.57 -16.32
CA ARG A 76 -1.66 3.84 -16.66
C ARG A 76 -1.49 5.27 -17.23
N ASP A 77 -0.48 5.97 -16.73
CA ASP A 77 -0.10 7.33 -17.14
C ASP A 77 -1.21 8.40 -16.95
N SER A 78 -2.23 8.10 -16.16
CA SER A 78 -3.27 9.07 -15.79
C SER A 78 -2.91 9.81 -14.50
N TRP A 79 -3.43 11.03 -14.36
CA TRP A 79 -3.35 11.81 -13.12
C TRP A 79 -3.87 11.03 -11.90
N GLY A 80 -4.91 10.21 -12.09
CA GLY A 80 -5.48 9.37 -11.04
C GLY A 80 -4.50 8.37 -10.45
N ARG A 81 -3.51 7.92 -11.24
CA ARG A 81 -2.49 6.96 -10.80
C ARG A 81 -1.24 7.62 -10.20
N GLU A 82 -1.08 8.93 -10.34
CA GLU A 82 -0.01 9.65 -9.63
C GLU A 82 -0.21 9.50 -8.11
N PHE A 83 0.89 9.46 -7.36
CA PHE A 83 0.82 9.45 -5.91
C PHE A 83 0.16 10.73 -5.40
N TYR A 84 -0.56 10.62 -4.28
CA TYR A 84 -1.24 11.77 -3.70
C TYR A 84 -0.30 12.60 -2.81
N GLY A 85 -0.43 13.93 -2.88
CA GLY A 85 0.13 14.84 -1.88
C GLY A 85 1.64 14.74 -1.71
N LYS A 86 2.11 14.78 -0.46
CA LYS A 86 3.54 14.77 -0.13
C LYS A 86 4.22 13.45 -0.49
N VAL A 87 3.47 12.35 -0.60
CA VAL A 87 4.03 11.07 -1.06
C VAL A 87 4.55 11.18 -2.49
N ALA A 88 3.90 11.98 -3.36
CA ALA A 88 4.39 12.23 -4.71
C ALA A 88 5.75 12.95 -4.70
N ASP A 89 5.83 14.06 -3.96
CA ASP A 89 7.06 14.86 -3.84
C ASP A 89 8.20 14.03 -3.22
N TRP A 90 7.88 13.24 -2.18
CA TRP A 90 8.84 12.37 -1.53
C TRP A 90 9.33 11.27 -2.47
N TYR A 91 8.44 10.62 -3.22
CA TYR A 91 8.83 9.59 -4.17
C TYR A 91 9.73 10.16 -5.26
N GLU A 92 9.37 11.31 -5.84
CA GLU A 92 10.17 11.96 -6.90
C GLU A 92 11.59 12.30 -6.42
N ALA A 93 11.71 12.81 -5.18
CA ALA A 93 13.00 13.12 -4.58
C ALA A 93 13.87 11.88 -4.29
N ASN A 94 13.27 10.69 -4.15
CA ASN A 94 13.93 9.49 -3.66
C ASN A 94 13.98 8.32 -4.65
N LYS A 95 13.29 8.37 -5.79
CA LYS A 95 13.17 7.27 -6.77
C LYS A 95 14.49 6.78 -7.40
N ASN A 96 15.58 7.54 -7.24
CA ASN A 96 16.91 7.15 -7.69
C ASN A 96 17.67 6.32 -6.63
N ASP A 97 17.14 6.21 -5.40
CA ASP A 97 17.67 5.30 -4.38
C ASP A 97 17.28 3.85 -4.76
N PRO A 98 18.23 2.91 -4.86
CA PRO A 98 17.93 1.53 -5.25
C PRO A 98 17.02 0.79 -4.26
N LYS A 99 16.81 1.32 -3.05
CA LYS A 99 15.88 0.77 -2.05
C LYS A 99 14.50 1.43 -2.05
N VAL A 100 14.26 2.39 -2.96
CA VAL A 100 12.98 3.08 -3.12
C VAL A 100 12.45 2.83 -4.52
N TYR A 101 11.36 2.08 -4.66
CA TYR A 101 10.80 1.80 -5.98
C TYR A 101 9.30 1.53 -5.93
N MET A 102 8.61 1.85 -7.03
CA MET A 102 7.25 1.40 -7.28
C MET A 102 7.22 0.19 -8.21
N TYR A 103 6.14 -0.59 -8.14
CA TYR A 103 5.81 -1.56 -9.17
C TYR A 103 4.30 -1.66 -9.38
N ASP A 104 3.93 -2.16 -10.54
CA ASP A 104 2.55 -2.34 -10.95
C ASP A 104 1.94 -3.61 -10.30
N LYS A 105 0.76 -3.49 -9.70
CA LYS A 105 -0.06 -4.64 -9.30
C LYS A 105 -1.43 -4.58 -9.97
N THR A 106 -2.09 -5.73 -10.13
CA THR A 106 -3.39 -5.84 -10.82
C THR A 106 -4.47 -6.49 -9.94
N ARG A 107 -4.18 -6.68 -8.65
CA ARG A 107 -5.10 -7.21 -7.65
C ARG A 107 -4.90 -6.41 -6.36
N TYR A 108 -5.80 -6.60 -5.40
CA TYR A 108 -5.71 -5.95 -4.09
C TYR A 108 -4.38 -6.24 -3.37
N SER A 109 -4.02 -7.52 -3.27
CA SER A 109 -2.74 -7.91 -2.66
C SER A 109 -1.55 -7.44 -3.49
N ALA A 110 -0.56 -6.88 -2.80
CA ALA A 110 0.73 -6.52 -3.37
C ALA A 110 1.53 -7.74 -3.90
N PHE A 111 1.21 -8.96 -3.45
CA PHE A 111 1.87 -10.21 -3.86
C PHE A 111 1.23 -10.87 -5.09
N ALA A 112 -0.07 -10.70 -5.30
CA ALA A 112 -0.83 -11.48 -6.27
C ALA A 112 -0.40 -11.18 -7.72
N GLY A 113 0.34 -12.13 -8.32
CA GLY A 113 0.84 -12.02 -9.69
C GLY A 113 2.04 -11.09 -9.85
N THR A 114 2.73 -10.73 -8.76
CA THR A 114 3.93 -9.88 -8.77
C THR A 114 5.16 -10.66 -8.34
N ASP A 115 6.35 -10.04 -8.39
CA ASP A 115 7.60 -10.62 -7.92
C ASP A 115 7.99 -10.18 -6.49
N LEU A 116 7.04 -9.64 -5.72
CA LEU A 116 7.31 -9.09 -4.38
C LEU A 116 7.98 -10.12 -3.46
N ASP A 117 7.41 -11.31 -3.30
CA ASP A 117 7.96 -12.35 -2.41
C ASP A 117 9.40 -12.74 -2.81
N ILE A 118 9.64 -12.92 -4.11
CA ILE A 118 10.98 -13.24 -4.63
C ILE A 118 11.98 -12.16 -4.19
N ARG A 119 11.64 -10.88 -4.39
CA ARG A 119 12.51 -9.75 -4.04
C ARG A 119 12.75 -9.64 -2.54
N LEU A 120 11.70 -9.82 -1.73
CA LEU A 120 11.79 -9.75 -0.27
C LEU A 120 12.74 -10.84 0.27
N ARG A 121 12.58 -12.08 -0.21
CA ARG A 121 13.44 -13.21 0.18
C ARG A 121 14.90 -13.04 -0.23
N GLU A 122 15.17 -12.53 -1.44
CA GLU A 122 16.53 -12.21 -1.88
C GLU A 122 17.26 -11.24 -0.92
N ARG A 123 16.49 -10.35 -0.29
CA ARG A 123 16.99 -9.32 0.63
C ARG A 123 16.93 -9.75 2.09
N LYS A 124 16.46 -10.97 2.37
CA LYS A 124 16.24 -11.51 3.72
C LYS A 124 15.32 -10.62 4.55
N ILE A 125 14.34 -9.99 3.91
CA ILE A 125 13.29 -9.26 4.63
C ILE A 125 12.37 -10.31 5.24
N ASP A 126 12.05 -10.15 6.52
CA ASP A 126 11.12 -11.03 7.25
C ASP A 126 9.97 -10.25 7.91
N THR A 127 10.05 -8.91 7.89
CA THR A 127 9.10 -8.03 8.55
C THR A 127 8.64 -6.92 7.61
N LEU A 128 7.32 -6.76 7.49
CA LEU A 128 6.67 -5.81 6.61
C LEU A 128 5.85 -4.79 7.40
N HIS A 129 6.17 -3.52 7.21
CA HIS A 129 5.35 -2.41 7.66
C HIS A 129 4.34 -2.05 6.56
N LEU A 130 3.05 -2.07 6.88
CA LEU A 130 1.99 -1.81 5.91
C LEU A 130 1.32 -0.46 6.19
N VAL A 131 1.26 0.38 5.16
CA VAL A 131 0.58 1.67 5.13
C VAL A 131 -0.16 1.86 3.81
N GLY A 132 -1.05 2.85 3.74
CA GLY A 132 -1.80 3.19 2.53
C GLY A 132 -3.27 2.79 2.60
N VAL A 133 -3.87 2.48 1.45
CA VAL A 133 -5.32 2.35 1.32
C VAL A 133 -5.79 1.20 0.42
N CYS A 134 -7.04 0.73 0.55
CA CYS A 134 -7.88 0.92 1.74
C CYS A 134 -7.57 -0.22 2.77
N THR A 135 -7.73 0.07 4.07
CA THR A 135 -7.33 -0.82 5.20
C THR A 135 -7.95 -2.21 5.11
N ASP A 136 -9.22 -2.27 4.73
CA ASP A 136 -10.06 -3.45 4.63
C ASP A 136 -10.06 -4.10 3.24
N ILE A 137 -9.20 -3.65 2.33
CA ILE A 137 -9.11 -4.17 0.95
C ILE A 137 -7.64 -4.46 0.58
N CYS A 138 -6.91 -3.50 0.00
CA CYS A 138 -5.55 -3.76 -0.50
C CYS A 138 -4.56 -4.04 0.63
N VAL A 139 -4.65 -3.29 1.73
CA VAL A 139 -3.84 -3.54 2.93
C VAL A 139 -4.19 -4.91 3.52
N LEU A 140 -5.49 -5.22 3.65
CA LEU A 140 -5.95 -6.50 4.17
C LEU A 140 -5.46 -7.69 3.34
N HIS A 141 -5.70 -7.67 2.03
CA HIS A 141 -5.29 -8.76 1.14
C HIS A 141 -3.77 -8.93 1.13
N THR A 142 -3.02 -7.83 1.21
CA THR A 142 -1.56 -7.88 1.34
C THR A 142 -1.13 -8.49 2.68
N ALA A 143 -1.80 -8.15 3.78
CA ALA A 143 -1.50 -8.69 5.10
C ALA A 143 -1.82 -10.19 5.20
N VAL A 144 -2.92 -10.64 4.58
CA VAL A 144 -3.28 -12.07 4.51
C VAL A 144 -2.22 -12.87 3.75
N ASP A 145 -1.81 -12.40 2.56
CA ASP A 145 -0.75 -13.08 1.81
C ASP A 145 0.59 -13.04 2.55
N ALA A 146 0.91 -11.92 3.21
CA ALA A 146 2.12 -11.80 4.03
C ALA A 146 2.13 -12.82 5.19
N TYR A 147 0.98 -13.01 5.85
CA TYR A 147 0.81 -14.02 6.90
C TYR A 147 1.03 -15.43 6.36
N ASP A 148 0.39 -15.80 5.26
CA ASP A 148 0.50 -17.14 4.66
C ASP A 148 1.93 -17.43 4.13
N LEU A 149 2.64 -16.38 3.70
CA LEU A 149 4.04 -16.43 3.29
C LEU A 149 5.05 -16.32 4.46
N ASN A 150 4.55 -16.26 5.70
CA ASN A 150 5.33 -16.24 6.93
C ASN A 150 6.20 -14.98 7.11
N TYR A 151 5.70 -13.81 6.70
CA TYR A 151 6.23 -12.51 7.08
C TYR A 151 5.59 -12.02 8.38
N GLN A 152 6.39 -11.40 9.25
CA GLN A 152 5.85 -10.58 10.33
C GLN A 152 5.24 -9.31 9.74
N THR A 153 4.10 -8.89 10.25
CA THR A 153 3.42 -7.67 9.76
C THR A 153 3.22 -6.67 10.89
N ILE A 154 3.49 -5.40 10.55
CA ILE A 154 3.30 -4.24 11.42
C ILE A 154 2.37 -3.28 10.68
N ILE A 155 1.16 -3.11 11.19
CA ILE A 155 0.16 -2.20 10.64
C ILE A 155 0.26 -0.87 11.39
N HIS A 156 0.54 0.21 10.67
CA HIS A 156 0.54 1.55 11.29
C HIS A 156 -0.86 2.14 11.18
N LYS A 157 -1.64 2.09 12.26
CA LYS A 157 -3.08 2.42 12.24
C LYS A 157 -3.36 3.88 11.88
N ASN A 158 -2.39 4.76 12.14
CA ASN A 158 -2.46 6.19 11.78
C ASN A 158 -2.01 6.47 10.33
N ALA A 159 -1.56 5.44 9.61
CA ALA A 159 -1.10 5.51 8.22
C ALA A 159 -1.89 4.54 7.31
N VAL A 160 -3.06 4.07 7.74
CA VAL A 160 -4.02 3.30 6.94
C VAL A 160 -5.43 3.84 7.11
N ALA A 161 -6.23 3.84 6.03
CA ALA A 161 -7.64 4.26 6.07
C ALA A 161 -8.54 3.32 5.25
N ALA A 162 -9.74 3.04 5.75
CA ALA A 162 -10.78 2.27 5.07
C ALA A 162 -11.81 3.19 4.41
N LEU A 163 -12.68 2.62 3.57
CA LEU A 163 -13.85 3.34 3.02
C LEU A 163 -14.90 3.66 4.09
N THR A 164 -14.99 2.83 5.12
CA THR A 164 -15.98 2.98 6.20
C THR A 164 -15.33 2.77 7.56
N GLN A 165 -15.89 3.42 8.59
CA GLN A 165 -15.43 3.24 9.97
C GLN A 165 -15.55 1.77 10.42
N ALA A 166 -16.62 1.09 10.03
CA ALA A 166 -16.81 -0.33 10.35
C ALA A 166 -15.74 -1.21 9.70
N GLY A 167 -15.38 -0.93 8.44
CA GLY A 167 -14.27 -1.60 7.75
C GLY A 167 -12.93 -1.35 8.42
N GLN A 168 -12.65 -0.11 8.83
CA GLN A 168 -11.45 0.26 9.58
C GLN A 168 -11.32 -0.56 10.87
N GLU A 169 -12.35 -0.53 11.72
CA GLU A 169 -12.35 -1.19 13.03
C GLU A 169 -12.22 -2.70 12.89
N TRP A 170 -12.98 -3.29 11.96
CA TRP A 170 -12.93 -4.72 11.71
C TRP A 170 -11.56 -5.17 11.19
N ALA A 171 -10.97 -4.45 10.23
CA ALA A 171 -9.69 -4.85 9.65
C ALA A 171 -8.56 -4.74 10.67
N LEU A 172 -8.50 -3.66 11.47
CA LEU A 172 -7.51 -3.54 12.54
C LEU A 172 -7.64 -4.66 13.57
N ALA A 173 -8.86 -5.02 13.98
CA ALA A 173 -9.10 -6.14 14.88
C ALA A 173 -8.72 -7.48 14.24
N HIS A 174 -8.94 -7.66 12.94
CA HIS A 174 -8.54 -8.86 12.22
C HIS A 174 -7.02 -9.01 12.16
N PHE A 175 -6.29 -7.93 11.89
CA PHE A 175 -4.83 -7.92 11.88
C PHE A 175 -4.25 -8.37 13.21
N GLU A 176 -4.72 -7.79 14.31
CA GLU A 176 -4.21 -8.10 15.64
C GLU A 176 -4.61 -9.51 16.10
N ASN A 177 -5.90 -9.86 16.00
CA ASN A 177 -6.43 -11.06 16.65
C ASN A 177 -6.36 -12.34 15.80
N VAL A 178 -6.27 -12.21 14.48
CA VAL A 178 -6.28 -13.35 13.55
C VAL A 178 -4.91 -13.54 12.89
N LEU A 179 -4.34 -12.46 12.34
CA LEU A 179 -3.04 -12.53 11.66
C LEU A 179 -1.85 -12.41 12.63
N GLY A 180 -2.09 -12.01 13.88
CA GLY A 180 -1.04 -11.79 14.89
C GLY A 180 -0.12 -10.61 14.56
N ALA A 181 -0.59 -9.67 13.74
CA ALA A 181 0.16 -8.47 13.38
C ALA A 181 0.26 -7.49 14.56
N ALA A 182 1.37 -6.76 14.66
CA ALA A 182 1.43 -5.63 15.57
C ALA A 182 0.68 -4.44 14.96
N VAL A 183 -0.25 -3.83 15.71
CA VAL A 183 -0.99 -2.63 15.29
C VAL A 183 -0.52 -1.43 16.09
N LEU A 184 0.24 -0.53 15.45
CA LEU A 184 0.88 0.64 16.08
C LEU A 184 0.11 1.92 15.83
#